data_AF-A0A945AA32-F1
#
_entry.id   AF-A0A945AA32-F1
#
_cell.length_a   1.000
_cell.length_b   1.000
_cell.length_c   1.000
_cell.angle_alpha   90.00
_cell.angle_beta   90.00
_cell.angle_gamma   90.00
#
_symmetry.space_group_name_H-M   'P 1'
#
loop_
_entity.id
_entity.type
_entity.pdbx_description
1 polymer ?
#
loop_
_entity_poly.entity_id
_entity_poly.type
_entity_poly.pdbx_seq_one_letter_code
_entity_poly.pdbx_strand_id
1 'polypeptide(L)' 'IWGYDYYGGMRTVDVHIRRLRSKLDDIGDAIATVRGVGYKFDLR' A
#
# COMPACT_ATOMS: atom_id res chain seq x y z
N ILE A 1 11.31 -5.57 3.89
CA ILE A 1 11.91 -4.23 4.14
C ILE A 1 11.11 -3.45 5.19
N TRP A 2 9.79 -3.59 5.32
CA TRP A 2 9.07 -3.20 6.55
C TRP A 2 8.50 -4.50 7.12
N GLY A 3 9.07 -4.98 8.22
CA GLY A 3 8.62 -6.20 8.89
C GLY A 3 7.21 -6.02 9.47
N TYR A 4 6.59 -7.14 9.85
CA TYR A 4 5.26 -7.20 10.48
C TYR A 4 5.10 -6.35 11.76
N ASP A 5 6.18 -5.71 12.24
CA ASP A 5 6.22 -4.92 13.47
C ASP A 5 6.07 -3.41 13.28
N TYR A 6 5.62 -2.92 12.11
CA TYR A 6 5.36 -1.48 11.97
C TYR A 6 4.06 -1.07 12.68
N TYR A 7 4.17 -0.86 13.99
CA TYR A 7 3.18 -0.23 14.88
C TYR A 7 3.02 1.29 14.65
N GLY A 8 3.50 1.83 13.53
CA GLY A 8 3.40 3.24 13.16
C GLY A 8 2.10 3.53 12.43
N GLY A 9 1.06 3.91 13.18
CA GLY A 9 -0.25 4.42 12.73
C GLY A 9 -0.61 4.17 11.26
N MET A 10 -1.43 3.13 11.03
CA MET A 10 -2.08 2.75 9.75
C MET A 10 -2.37 3.92 8.79
N ARG A 11 -2.80 5.07 9.35
CA ARG A 11 -3.10 6.32 8.65
C ARG A 11 -1.95 6.88 7.80
N THR A 12 -0.69 6.78 8.25
CA THR A 12 0.45 7.31 7.49
C THR A 12 0.69 6.46 6.26
N VAL A 13 0.64 5.13 6.38
CA VAL A 13 0.81 4.20 5.26
C VAL A 13 -0.30 4.39 4.23
N ASP A 14 -1.56 4.52 4.67
CA ASP A 14 -2.70 4.81 3.80
C ASP A 14 -2.50 6.06 2.92
N VAL A 15 -1.96 7.14 3.49
CA VAL A 15 -1.70 8.38 2.74
C VAL A 15 -0.61 8.16 1.69
N HIS A 16 0.46 7.45 2.05
CA HIS A 16 1.55 7.16 1.12
C HIS A 16 1.07 6.23 0.00
N ILE A 17 0.29 5.19 0.31
CA ILE A 17 -0.29 4.29 -0.69
C ILE A 17 -1.25 5.03 -1.61
N ARG A 18 -2.12 5.92 -1.09
CA ARG A 18 -2.99 6.74 -1.95
C ARG A 18 -2.17 7.63 -2.89
N ARG A 19 -1.17 8.33 -2.37
CA ARG A 19 -0.27 9.17 -3.19
C ARG A 19 0.49 8.35 -4.23
N LEU A 20 0.92 7.14 -3.87
CA LEU A 20 1.64 6.24 -4.76
C LEU A 20 0.73 5.75 -5.89
N ARG A 21 -0.51 5.33 -5.57
CA ARG A 21 -1.51 4.96 -6.59
C ARG A 21 -1.76 6.09 -7.58
N SER A 22 -1.96 7.32 -7.10
CA SER A 22 -2.15 8.49 -7.96
C SER A 22 -0.94 8.82 -8.84
N LYS A 23 0.28 8.42 -8.44
CA LYS A 23 1.49 8.64 -9.25
C LYS A 23 1.75 7.54 -10.28
N LEU A 24 1.23 6.34 -10.04
CA LEU A 24 1.43 5.16 -10.89
C LEU A 24 0.36 5.02 -11.97
N ASP A 25 -0.70 5.83 -11.91
CA ASP A 25 -1.79 5.90 -12.89
C ASP A 25 -2.36 4.50 -13.19
N ASP A 26 -2.24 4.00 -14.43
CA ASP A 26 -2.68 2.66 -14.86
C ASP A 26 -2.07 1.51 -14.04
N ILE A 27 -0.89 1.70 -13.45
CA ILE A 27 -0.19 0.70 -12.63
C ILE A 27 -0.60 0.82 -11.15
N GLY A 28 -1.31 1.89 -10.76
CA GLY A 28 -1.79 2.11 -9.40
C GLY A 28 -2.70 0.99 -8.89
N ASP A 29 -3.46 0.37 -9.78
CA ASP A 29 -4.36 -0.74 -9.47
C ASP A 29 -3.62 -2.06 -9.16
N ALA A 30 -2.33 -2.16 -9.50
CA ALA A 30 -1.48 -3.27 -9.09
C ALA A 30 -1.22 -3.28 -7.57
N ILE A 31 -1.49 -2.18 -6.87
CA ILE A 31 -1.39 -2.14 -5.40
C ILE A 31 -2.73 -2.59 -4.80
N ALA A 32 -2.81 -3.84 -4.36
CA ALA A 32 -3.96 -4.41 -3.69
C ALA A 32 -3.94 -4.15 -2.17
N THR A 33 -5.10 -3.83 -1.59
CA THR A 33 -5.28 -3.75 -0.13
C THR A 33 -5.71 -5.12 0.41
N VAL A 34 -4.92 -5.70 1.31
CA VAL A 34 -5.24 -6.94 2.03
C VAL A 34 -5.73 -6.58 3.43
N ARG A 35 -7.05 -6.72 3.66
CA ARG A 35 -7.67 -6.35 4.94
C ARG A 35 -7.06 -7.15 6.09
N GLY A 36 -6.73 -6.47 7.19
CA GLY A 36 -6.12 -7.08 8.37
C GLY A 36 -4.63 -7.46 8.21
N VAL A 37 -4.03 -7.22 7.04
CA VAL A 37 -2.63 -7.55 6.77
C VAL A 37 -1.83 -6.34 6.28
N GLY A 38 -2.33 -5.59 5.28
CA GLY A 38 -1.62 -4.44 4.71
C GLY A 38 -1.88 -4.25 3.21
N TYR A 39 -0.82 -4.02 2.44
CA TYR A 39 -0.90 -3.82 0.98
C TYR A 39 0.09 -4.74 0.28
N LYS A 40 -0.29 -5.23 -0.91
CA LYS A 40 0.54 -6.07 -1.77
C LYS A 40 0.62 -5.40 -3.14
N PHE A 41 1.78 -5.52 -3.78
CA PHE A 41 1.93 -5.21 -5.19
C PHE A 41 1.80 -6.49 -6.02
N ASP A 42 0.92 -6.50 -7.01
CA ASP A 42 0.63 -7.65 -7.87
C ASP A 42 0.47 -7.16 -9.32
N LEU A 43 1.49 -7.44 -10.13
CA LEU A 43 1.44 -7.24 -11.58
C LEU A 43 0.88 -8.53 -12.17
N ARG A 44 -0.33 -8.48 -12.73
CA ARG A 44 -0.79 -9.52 -13.63
C ARG A 44 -0.05 -9.45 -14.96
#